data_AF-A0AAU5FGR0-F1
#
_entry.id   AF-A0AAU5FGR0-F1
#
_cell.length_a   1.000
_cell.length_b   1.000
_cell.length_c   1.000
_cell.angle_alpha   90.00
_cell.angle_beta   90.00
_cell.angle_gamma   90.00
#
_symmetry.space_group_name_H-M   'P 1'
#
loop_
_entity.id
_entity.type
_entity.pdbx_description
1 polymer ?
#
loop_
_entity_poly.entity_id
_entity_poly.type
_entity_poly.pdbx_seq_one_letter_code
_entity_poly.pdbx_strand_id
1 'polypeptide(L)'
;MIQPADLREWRDHDVVDAEDHKIGVLEAVYVDTVTDLPSVVTVRTGLPTRHRLVFVPVGDVTAGPGYVRVPYTKALVRSAPSIGTDDVLPVEDEEAIFRHYGLPYKPGPDGARQLARR
;
A
#
# COMPACT_ATOMS: atom_id res chain seq x y z
N MET A 1 19.61 -6.85 -2.84
CA MET A 1 18.49 -7.19 -1.94
C MET A 1 18.23 -5.96 -1.11
N ILE A 2 17.11 -5.28 -1.34
CA ILE A 2 16.73 -4.07 -0.60
C ILE A 2 16.08 -4.53 0.72
N GLN A 3 16.55 -4.01 1.85
CA GLN A 3 16.10 -4.43 3.19
C GLN A 3 14.92 -3.56 3.63
N PRO A 4 14.12 -3.99 4.63
CA PRO A 4 13.04 -3.17 5.21
C PRO A 4 13.51 -1.82 5.82
N ALA A 5 14.81 -1.52 5.84
CA ALA A 5 15.32 -0.20 6.20
C ALA A 5 15.13 0.86 5.08
N ASP A 6 14.98 0.43 3.82
CA ASP A 6 14.95 1.31 2.64
C ASP A 6 13.52 1.78 2.26
N LEU A 7 12.51 1.42 3.05
CA LEU A 7 11.10 1.79 2.79
C LEU A 7 10.83 3.30 2.75
N ARG A 8 11.64 4.09 3.45
CA ARG A 8 11.59 5.55 3.36
C ARG A 8 11.99 6.03 1.98
N GLU A 9 12.89 5.30 1.32
CA GLU A 9 13.29 5.60 -0.04
C GLU A 9 12.18 5.23 -1.02
N TRP A 10 11.27 4.31 -0.71
CA TRP A 10 10.19 3.91 -1.62
C TRP A 10 9.15 5.00 -1.87
N ARG A 11 9.13 6.06 -1.06
CA ARG A 11 8.24 7.21 -1.28
C ARG A 11 8.58 7.89 -2.60
N ASP A 12 7.54 8.28 -3.34
CA ASP A 12 7.65 8.87 -4.67
C ASP A 12 8.14 7.90 -5.78
N HIS A 13 8.35 6.62 -5.47
CA HIS A 13 8.69 5.63 -6.49
C HIS A 13 7.48 5.17 -7.31
N ASP A 14 7.76 4.79 -8.55
CA ASP A 14 6.76 4.24 -9.46
C ASP A 14 6.32 2.85 -9.02
N VAL A 15 5.02 2.67 -8.83
CA VAL A 15 4.45 1.35 -8.53
C VAL A 15 4.04 0.71 -9.84
N VAL A 16 4.62 -0.46 -10.11
CA VAL A 16 4.38 -1.26 -11.31
C VAL A 16 3.76 -2.60 -10.93
N ASP A 17 2.96 -3.18 -11.82
CA ASP A 17 2.42 -4.51 -11.63
C ASP A 17 3.43 -5.61 -12.05
N ALA A 18 3.03 -6.88 -11.94
CA ALA A 18 3.85 -8.01 -12.34
C ALA A 18 4.22 -8.03 -13.84
N GLU A 19 3.45 -7.34 -14.69
CA GLU A 19 3.71 -7.15 -16.13
C GLU A 19 4.47 -5.85 -16.43
N ASP A 20 5.02 -5.17 -15.41
CA ASP A 20 5.77 -3.91 -15.54
C ASP A 20 4.93 -2.69 -15.97
N HIS A 21 3.59 -2.76 -15.90
CA HIS A 21 2.77 -1.58 -16.17
C HIS A 21 2.67 -0.68 -14.95
N LYS A 22 2.92 0.61 -15.19
CA LYS A 22 2.73 1.66 -14.19
C LYS A 22 1.26 1.72 -13.71
N ILE A 23 1.10 1.45 -12.42
CA ILE A 23 -0.16 1.57 -11.68
C ILE A 23 -0.32 3.02 -11.20
N GLY A 24 0.73 3.57 -10.58
CA GLY A 24 0.73 4.89 -9.95
C GLY A 24 2.06 5.19 -9.25
N VAL A 25 2.03 6.10 -8.28
CA VAL A 25 3.21 6.51 -7.51
C VAL A 25 2.96 6.21 -6.03
N LEU A 26 3.95 5.66 -5.33
CA LEU A 26 3.84 5.41 -3.90
C LEU A 26 3.84 6.72 -3.12
N GLU A 27 2.82 6.94 -2.30
CA GLU A 27 2.65 8.18 -1.53
C GLU A 27 3.06 8.00 -0.06
N ALA A 28 2.64 6.90 0.58
CA ALA A 28 2.96 6.62 1.96
C ALA A 28 3.03 5.13 2.24
N VAL A 29 3.73 4.78 3.32
CA VAL A 29 3.89 3.40 3.78
C VAL A 29 3.30 3.27 5.19
N TYR A 30 2.52 2.23 5.37
CA TYR A 30 1.95 1.80 6.63
C TYR A 30 2.71 0.57 7.11
N VAL A 31 3.32 0.71 8.28
CA VAL A 31 4.04 -0.38 8.95
C VAL A 31 3.15 -0.99 10.01
N ASP A 32 3.25 -2.30 10.16
CA ASP A 32 2.61 -3.03 11.23
C ASP A 32 3.34 -2.75 12.55
N THR A 33 2.58 -2.39 13.58
CA THR A 33 3.13 -2.01 14.89
C THR A 33 3.71 -3.19 15.68
N VAL A 34 3.35 -4.43 15.33
CA VAL A 34 3.77 -5.64 16.04
C VAL A 34 5.11 -6.15 15.50
N THR A 35 5.27 -6.13 14.19
CA THR A 35 6.43 -6.65 13.46
C THR A 35 7.40 -5.56 13.02
N ASP A 36 7.00 -4.29 13.09
CA ASP A 36 7.68 -3.12 12.51
C ASP A 36 7.92 -3.25 10.99
N LEU A 37 7.27 -4.21 10.34
CA LEU A 37 7.40 -4.50 8.92
C LEU A 37 6.35 -3.75 8.11
N PRO A 38 6.67 -3.37 6.86
CA PRO A 38 5.68 -2.78 5.98
C PRO A 38 4.56 -3.78 5.73
N SER A 39 3.32 -3.34 5.93
CA SER A 39 2.16 -4.20 5.70
C SER A 39 1.27 -3.67 4.59
N VAL A 40 1.11 -2.35 4.49
CA VAL A 40 0.30 -1.71 3.44
C VAL A 40 1.00 -0.45 2.95
N VAL A 41 0.82 -0.11 1.67
CA VAL A 41 1.25 1.17 1.09
C VAL A 41 0.08 1.85 0.41
N THR A 42 0.10 3.19 0.39
CA THR A 42 -0.82 3.97 -0.44
C THR A 42 -0.16 4.33 -1.74
N VAL A 43 -0.83 3.99 -2.83
CA VAL A 43 -0.43 4.34 -4.18
C VAL A 43 -1.38 5.42 -4.67
N ARG A 44 -0.82 6.57 -5.05
CA ARG A 44 -1.58 7.62 -5.71
C ARG A 44 -1.83 7.19 -7.14
N THR A 45 -3.10 6.92 -7.44
CA THR A 45 -3.56 6.56 -8.79
C THR A 45 -4.62 7.55 -9.25
N GLY A 46 -4.59 7.98 -10.52
CA GLY A 46 -5.58 8.92 -11.02
C GLY A 46 -5.09 9.83 -12.15
N LEU A 47 -5.99 10.71 -12.57
CA LEU A 47 -5.74 11.80 -13.52
C LEU A 47 -5.44 13.09 -12.74
N PRO A 48 -4.79 14.09 -13.36
CA PRO A 48 -4.37 15.34 -12.70
C PRO A 48 -5.46 16.08 -11.90
N THR A 49 -6.75 15.88 -12.22
CA THR A 49 -7.88 16.51 -11.53
C THR A 49 -8.56 15.62 -10.47
N ARG A 50 -8.33 14.31 -10.47
CA ARG A 50 -9.00 13.36 -9.55
C ARG A 50 -8.02 12.26 -9.16
N HIS A 51 -7.20 12.57 -8.16
CA HIS A 51 -6.27 11.62 -7.55
C HIS A 51 -7.00 10.90 -6.42
N ARG A 52 -6.68 9.62 -6.25
CA ARG A 52 -7.15 8.79 -5.14
C ARG A 52 -5.99 7.97 -4.63
N LEU A 53 -5.98 7.74 -3.32
CA LEU A 53 -5.03 6.84 -2.70
C LEU A 53 -5.65 5.46 -2.62
N VAL A 54 -5.10 4.53 -3.39
CA VAL A 54 -5.47 3.12 -3.28
C VAL A 54 -4.48 2.43 -2.37
N PHE A 55 -4.99 1.52 -1.56
CA PHE A 55 -4.17 0.75 -0.65
C PHE A 55 -3.76 -0.56 -1.28
N VAL A 56 -2.48 -0.89 -1.14
CA VAL A 56 -1.89 -2.11 -1.65
C VAL A 56 -1.11 -2.78 -0.53
N PRO A 57 -1.47 -4.01 -0.14
CA PRO A 57 -0.69 -4.77 0.82
C PRO A 57 0.68 -5.12 0.22
N VAL A 58 1.74 -5.02 1.02
CA VAL A 58 3.14 -5.17 0.57
C VAL A 58 3.81 -6.46 1.03
N GLY A 59 3.02 -7.45 1.47
CA GLY A 59 3.52 -8.74 1.93
C GLY A 59 4.56 -9.38 1.00
N ASP A 60 4.28 -9.38 -0.31
CA ASP A 60 5.15 -9.97 -1.35
C ASP A 60 5.52 -8.93 -2.43
N VAL A 61 5.95 -7.73 -2.03
CA VAL A 61 6.39 -6.69 -2.97
C VAL A 61 7.89 -6.77 -3.24
N THR A 62 8.29 -6.56 -4.50
CA THR A 62 9.70 -6.42 -4.88
C THR A 62 10.01 -4.96 -5.17
N ALA A 63 10.78 -4.30 -4.31
CA ALA A 63 11.27 -2.95 -4.58
C ALA A 63 12.65 -3.00 -5.26
N GLY A 64 12.80 -2.19 -6.29
CA GLY A 64 14.05 -1.97 -7.03
C GLY A 64 14.51 -0.51 -6.95
N PRO A 65 15.63 -0.16 -7.59
CA PRO A 65 16.10 1.22 -7.64
C PRO A 65 15.20 2.03 -8.58
N GLY A 66 14.31 2.83 -8.04
CA GLY A 66 13.41 3.65 -8.86
C GLY A 66 11.96 3.13 -8.98
N TYR A 67 11.65 1.93 -8.49
CA TYR A 67 10.31 1.35 -8.68
C TYR A 67 9.95 0.30 -7.63
N VAL A 68 8.65 0.09 -7.45
CA VAL A 68 8.07 -0.90 -6.53
C VAL A 68 7.15 -1.81 -7.34
N ARG A 69 7.54 -3.07 -7.49
CA ARG A 69 6.79 -4.08 -8.23
C ARG A 69 5.91 -4.87 -7.28
N VAL A 70 4.60 -4.76 -7.46
CA VAL A 70 3.60 -5.49 -6.68
C VAL A 70 3.16 -6.77 -7.41
N PRO A 71 2.82 -7.84 -6.69
CA PRO A 71 2.32 -9.09 -7.28
C PRO A 71 0.83 -9.00 -7.66
N TYR A 72 0.29 -7.79 -7.77
CA TYR A 72 -1.12 -7.53 -8.03
C TYR A 72 -1.27 -6.79 -9.35
N THR A 73 -2.30 -7.11 -10.11
CA THR A 73 -2.58 -6.42 -11.38
C THR A 73 -3.10 -5.02 -11.13
N LYS A 74 -2.81 -4.10 -12.06
CA LYS A 74 -3.33 -2.73 -12.04
C LYS A 74 -4.85 -2.66 -11.87
N ALA A 75 -5.58 -3.60 -12.47
CA ALA A 75 -7.03 -3.68 -12.37
C ALA A 75 -7.49 -4.00 -10.94
N LEU A 76 -6.85 -4.97 -10.28
CA LEU A 76 -7.14 -5.34 -8.89
C LEU A 76 -6.89 -4.16 -7.94
N VAL A 77 -5.75 -3.48 -8.13
CA VAL A 77 -5.36 -2.30 -7.33
C VAL A 77 -6.32 -1.12 -7.56
N ARG A 78 -6.78 -0.91 -8.79
CA ARG A 78 -7.76 0.17 -9.10
C ARG A 78 -9.18 -0.11 -8.59
N SER A 79 -9.52 -1.38 -8.38
CA SER A 79 -10.78 -1.81 -7.76
C SER A 79 -10.70 -1.89 -6.24
N ALA A 80 -9.51 -1.74 -5.65
CA ALA A 80 -9.36 -1.70 -4.21
C ALA A 80 -10.02 -0.46 -3.61
N PRO A 81 -10.42 -0.52 -2.32
CA PRO A 81 -10.88 0.65 -1.58
C PRO A 81 -9.87 1.79 -1.67
N SER A 82 -10.36 3.00 -1.90
CA SER A 82 -9.51 4.18 -2.09
C SER A 82 -10.05 5.37 -1.33
N ILE A 83 -9.16 6.16 -0.73
CA ILE A 83 -9.52 7.36 0.02
C ILE A 83 -9.01 8.64 -0.66
N GLY A 84 -9.45 9.79 -0.15
CA GLY A 84 -8.90 11.09 -0.53
C GLY A 84 -7.44 11.22 -0.12
N THR A 85 -6.67 12.07 -0.81
CA THR A 85 -5.25 12.31 -0.49
C THR A 85 -5.01 12.94 0.88
N ASP A 86 -6.05 13.57 1.45
CA ASP A 86 -6.00 14.20 2.78
C ASP A 86 -6.58 13.31 3.89
N ASP A 87 -7.19 12.18 3.51
CA ASP A 87 -7.80 11.26 4.45
C ASP A 87 -6.76 10.30 5.05
N VAL A 88 -7.05 9.84 6.27
CA VAL A 88 -6.30 8.76 6.92
C VAL A 88 -7.04 7.44 6.72
N LEU A 89 -6.30 6.33 6.56
CA LEU A 89 -6.88 5.01 6.44
C LEU A 89 -7.77 4.69 7.66
N PRO A 90 -9.09 4.58 7.53
CA PRO A 90 -9.93 4.15 8.63
C PRO A 90 -9.82 2.63 8.82
N VAL A 91 -10.06 2.16 10.04
CA VAL A 91 -9.92 0.74 10.41
C VAL A 91 -10.88 -0.15 9.61
N GLU A 92 -12.06 0.37 9.27
CA GLU A 92 -13.05 -0.33 8.44
C GLU A 92 -12.57 -0.54 7.00
N ASP A 93 -11.93 0.45 6.38
CA ASP A 93 -11.33 0.31 5.06
C ASP A 93 -10.13 -0.62 5.13
N GLU A 94 -9.33 -0.57 6.21
CA GLU A 94 -8.21 -1.47 6.42
C GLU A 94 -8.67 -2.93 6.30
N GLU A 95 -9.70 -3.32 7.05
CA GLU A 95 -10.31 -4.65 6.93
C GLU A 95 -10.84 -4.93 5.50
N ALA A 96 -11.52 -3.96 4.88
CA ALA A 96 -12.06 -4.12 3.53
C ALA A 96 -10.95 -4.34 2.49
N ILE A 97 -9.80 -3.67 2.63
CA ILE A 97 -8.61 -3.84 1.79
C ILE A 97 -8.07 -5.26 1.99
N PHE A 98 -7.79 -5.68 3.22
CA PHE A 98 -7.27 -7.02 3.48
C PHE A 98 -8.23 -8.10 2.93
N ARG A 99 -9.54 -7.93 3.14
CA ARG A 99 -10.58 -8.81 2.55
C ARG A 99 -10.58 -8.79 1.02
N HIS A 100 -10.43 -7.62 0.40
CA HIS A 100 -10.38 -7.46 -1.06
C HIS A 100 -9.20 -8.21 -1.68
N TYR A 101 -8.04 -8.22 -1.01
CA TYR A 101 -6.86 -8.96 -1.44
C TYR A 101 -6.82 -10.41 -0.92
N GLY A 102 -7.85 -10.86 -0.18
CA GLY A 102 -7.92 -12.21 0.38
C GLY A 102 -6.90 -12.49 1.48
N LEU A 103 -6.37 -11.44 2.11
CA LEU A 103 -5.37 -11.53 3.16
C LEU A 103 -6.03 -11.63 4.55
N PRO A 104 -5.42 -12.36 5.49
CA PRO A 104 -5.92 -12.43 6.86
C PRO A 104 -5.71 -11.08 7.56
N TYR A 105 -6.78 -10.33 7.77
CA TYR A 105 -6.75 -9.15 8.63
C TYR A 105 -6.60 -9.58 10.08
N LYS A 106 -5.58 -9.05 10.78
CA LYS A 106 -5.37 -9.28 12.19
C LYS A 106 -5.37 -7.93 12.91
N PRO A 107 -6.45 -7.52 13.59
CA PRO A 107 -6.44 -6.25 14.30
C PRO A 107 -5.26 -6.19 15.27
N GLY A 108 -4.69 -5.00 15.45
CA GLY A 108 -3.59 -4.78 16.39
C GLY A 108 -3.98 -5.20 17.82
N PRO A 109 -3.00 -5.44 18.71
CA PRO A 109 -3.30 -5.72 20.11
C PRO A 109 -4.19 -4.60 20.65
N ASP A 110 -5.31 -4.97 21.29
CA ASP A 110 -6.35 -4.07 21.83
C ASP A 110 -7.43 -3.56 20.84
N GLY A 111 -7.50 -4.07 19.61
CA GLY A 111 -8.46 -3.56 18.61
C GLY A 111 -8.11 -2.15 18.10
N ALA A 112 -6.90 -1.69 18.44
CA ALA A 112 -6.29 -0.50 17.89
C ALA A 112 -5.86 -0.73 16.42
N ARG A 113 -5.64 0.37 15.69
CA ARG A 113 -5.06 0.34 14.34
C ARG A 113 -3.81 -0.54 14.32
N GLN A 114 -3.81 -1.56 13.47
CA GLN A 114 -2.64 -2.42 13.27
C GLN A 114 -1.51 -1.63 12.59
N LEU A 115 -1.92 -0.71 11.71
CA LEU A 115 -1.04 0.06 10.85
C LEU A 115 -0.71 1.45 11.41
N ALA A 116 0.59 1.72 11.55
CA ALA A 116 1.12 3.04 11.81
C ALA A 116 1.67 3.68 10.52
N ARG A 117 1.27 4.92 10.25
CA ARG A 117 1.85 5.72 9.16
C ARG A 117 3.26 6.15 9.58
N ARG A 118 4.28 5.68 8.85
CA ARG A 118 5.68 6.12 9.00
C ARG A 118 6.15 6.86 7.79
#